data_AF-A0A2D6MF71-F1
#
_entry.id   AF-A0A2D6MF71-F1
#
_cell.length_a   1.000
_cell.length_b   1.000
_cell.length_c   1.000
_cell.angle_alpha   90.00
_cell.angle_beta   90.00
_cell.angle_gamma   90.00
#
_symmetry.space_group_name_H-M   'P 1'
#
loop_
_entity.id
_entity.type
_entity.pdbx_description
1 polymer ?
#
loop_
_entity_poly.entity_id
_entity_poly.type
_entity_poly.pdbx_seq_one_letter_code
_entity_poly.pdbx_strand_id
1 'polypeptide(L)'
;MKKKESILKRADEVVNNRSEEKERRYGPFSEGMERAAKIASGMTGKDLVAEDIYAVLVALKLSRHSYNYREDNLLDAVAYLGGLDNYIKGKNNENIKS
;
A
#
# COMPACT_ATOMS: atom_id res chain seq x y z
N MET A 1 20.11 25.69 0.61
CA MET A 1 18.80 25.00 0.73
C MET A 1 19.03 23.51 0.87
N LYS A 2 18.47 22.85 1.89
CA LYS A 2 18.49 21.37 1.96
C LYS A 2 17.68 20.82 0.79
N LYS A 3 18.23 19.83 0.07
CA LYS A 3 17.53 19.12 -1.00
C LYS A 3 16.31 18.42 -0.39
N LYS A 4 15.12 18.66 -0.93
CA LYS A 4 13.91 17.96 -0.51
C LYS A 4 14.07 16.49 -0.87
N GLU A 5 13.74 15.61 0.08
CA GLU A 5 13.90 14.17 -0.08
C GLU A 5 12.93 13.61 -1.13
N SER A 6 13.39 12.62 -1.91
CA SER A 6 12.58 12.02 -2.98
C SER A 6 11.38 11.27 -2.39
N ILE A 7 10.24 11.32 -3.10
CA ILE A 7 9.05 10.53 -2.74
C ILE A 7 9.34 9.03 -2.72
N LEU A 8 10.31 8.55 -3.50
CA LEU A 8 10.67 7.13 -3.52
C LEU A 8 11.32 6.70 -2.19
N LYS A 9 12.21 7.54 -1.64
CA LYS A 9 12.85 7.28 -0.34
C LYS A 9 11.84 7.34 0.80
N ARG A 10 10.98 8.35 0.78
CA ARG A 10 9.90 8.48 1.76
C ARG A 10 8.90 7.32 1.66
N ALA A 11 8.61 6.82 0.47
CA ALA A 11 7.74 5.66 0.28
C ALA A 11 8.39 4.40 0.88
N ASP A 12 9.69 4.19 0.65
CA ASP A 12 10.46 3.11 1.27
C ASP A 12 10.41 3.19 2.81
N GLU A 13 10.53 4.38 3.39
CA GLU A 13 10.36 4.57 4.83
C GLU A 13 8.96 4.20 5.33
N VAL A 14 7.92 4.52 4.56
CA VAL A 14 6.52 4.21 4.92
C VAL A 14 6.23 2.71 4.83
N VAL A 15 6.85 2.01 3.89
CA VAL A 15 6.58 0.60 3.60
C VAL A 15 7.51 -0.33 4.40
N ASN A 16 8.81 -0.06 4.36
CA ASN A 16 9.85 -0.96 4.87
C ASN A 16 10.43 -0.51 6.22
N ASN A 17 10.53 0.80 6.47
CA ASN A 17 11.15 1.32 7.70
C ASN A 17 10.10 1.88 8.69
N ARG A 18 8.94 1.21 8.80
CA ARG A 18 7.89 1.60 9.74
C ARG A 18 8.42 1.58 11.17
N SER A 19 8.15 2.65 11.92
CA SER A 19 8.42 2.68 13.36
C SER A 19 7.49 1.70 14.09
N GLU A 20 8.00 1.00 15.11
CA GLU A 20 7.24 0.04 15.94
C GLU A 20 5.87 0.57 16.42
N GLU A 21 5.76 1.89 16.66
CA GLU A 21 4.50 2.52 17.10
C GLU A 21 3.40 2.51 16.01
N LYS A 22 3.79 2.64 14.73
CA LYS A 22 2.86 2.57 13.59
C LYS A 22 2.41 1.13 13.36
N GLU A 23 3.31 0.16 13.53
CA GLU A 23 2.98 -1.26 13.44
C GLU A 23 2.03 -1.68 14.56
N ARG A 24 2.27 -1.23 15.80
CA ARG A 24 1.35 -1.50 16.93
C ARG A 24 -0.06 -0.96 16.73
N ARG A 25 -0.21 0.19 16.06
CA ARG A 25 -1.53 0.81 15.83
C ARG A 25 -2.33 0.19 14.69
N TYR A 26 -1.66 -0.21 13.60
CA TYR A 26 -2.35 -0.56 12.35
C TYR A 26 -2.09 -1.99 11.87
N GLY A 27 -1.19 -2.72 12.53
CA GLY A 27 -0.73 -4.03 12.08
C GLY A 27 0.12 -3.97 10.80
N PRO A 28 0.55 -5.14 10.30
CA PRO A 28 1.27 -5.25 9.04
C PRO A 28 0.45 -4.72 7.87
N PHE A 29 1.13 -4.06 6.92
CA PHE A 29 0.46 -3.41 5.80
C PHE A 29 -0.28 -4.40 4.89
N SER A 30 0.32 -5.56 4.64
CA SER A 30 -0.26 -6.67 3.86
C SER A 30 -1.54 -7.22 4.49
N GLU A 31 -1.52 -7.48 5.80
CA GLU A 31 -2.71 -7.94 6.54
C GLU A 31 -3.84 -6.92 6.47
N GLY A 32 -3.51 -5.63 6.50
CA GLY A 32 -4.47 -4.55 6.30
C GLY A 32 -5.20 -4.66 4.95
N MET A 33 -4.47 -4.95 3.88
CA MET A 33 -5.06 -5.10 2.54
C MET A 33 -5.91 -6.36 2.41
N GLU A 34 -5.48 -7.49 2.99
CA GLU A 34 -6.28 -8.71 3.02
C GLU A 34 -7.58 -8.53 3.81
N ARG A 35 -7.52 -7.82 4.95
CA ARG A 35 -8.71 -7.52 5.75
C ARG A 35 -9.65 -6.58 5.00
N ALA A 36 -9.11 -5.55 4.36
CA ALA A 36 -9.89 -4.63 3.54
C ALA A 36 -10.58 -5.36 2.37
N ALA A 37 -9.89 -6.30 1.72
CA ALA A 37 -10.47 -7.13 0.66
C ALA A 37 -11.68 -7.90 1.17
N LYS A 38 -11.54 -8.63 2.29
CA LYS A 38 -12.64 -9.39 2.90
C LYS A 38 -13.85 -8.52 3.25
N ILE A 39 -13.61 -7.35 3.84
CA ILE A 39 -14.67 -6.41 4.21
C ILE A 39 -15.37 -5.87 2.95
N ALA A 40 -14.60 -5.41 1.97
CA ALA A 40 -15.14 -4.86 0.72
C ALA A 40 -15.91 -5.92 -0.09
N SER A 41 -15.42 -7.16 -0.11
CA SER A 41 -16.12 -8.29 -0.71
C SER A 41 -17.47 -8.52 -0.03
N GLY A 42 -17.49 -8.57 1.31
CA GLY A 42 -18.73 -8.71 2.07
C GLY A 42 -19.74 -7.56 1.86
N MET A 43 -19.24 -6.33 1.67
CA MET A 43 -20.10 -5.16 1.44
C MET A 43 -20.68 -5.09 0.03
N THR A 44 -19.96 -5.61 -0.96
CA THR A 44 -20.31 -5.40 -2.39
C THR A 44 -20.78 -6.66 -3.10
N GLY A 45 -20.59 -7.83 -2.50
CA GLY A 45 -20.85 -9.13 -3.15
C GLY A 45 -19.87 -9.46 -4.27
N LYS A 46 -18.73 -8.75 -4.36
CA LYS A 46 -17.66 -9.02 -5.34
C LYS A 46 -16.55 -9.82 -4.68
N ASP A 47 -15.92 -10.71 -5.43
CA ASP A 47 -14.74 -11.45 -4.95
C ASP A 47 -13.48 -10.63 -5.14
N LEU A 48 -13.17 -9.78 -4.15
CA LEU A 48 -11.94 -8.98 -4.13
C LEU A 48 -10.83 -9.69 -3.36
N VAL A 49 -9.59 -9.53 -3.84
CA VAL A 49 -8.36 -9.96 -3.18
C VAL A 49 -7.50 -8.77 -2.77
N ALA A 50 -6.43 -9.01 -2.00
CA ALA A 50 -5.58 -7.94 -1.48
C ALA A 50 -4.94 -7.10 -2.61
N GLU A 51 -4.54 -7.75 -3.71
CA GLU A 51 -3.99 -7.11 -4.90
C GLU A 51 -4.96 -6.08 -5.51
N ASP A 52 -6.27 -6.37 -5.52
CA ASP A 52 -7.30 -5.42 -5.99
C ASP A 52 -7.35 -4.18 -5.10
N ILE A 53 -7.20 -4.35 -3.79
CA ILE A 53 -7.23 -3.23 -2.84
C ILE A 53 -6.04 -2.32 -3.04
N TYR A 54 -4.84 -2.87 -3.26
CA TYR A 54 -3.68 -2.07 -3.65
C TYR A 54 -3.95 -1.25 -4.91
N ALA A 55 -4.50 -1.88 -5.96
CA ALA A 55 -4.83 -1.21 -7.22
C ALA A 55 -5.86 -0.10 -7.03
N VAL A 56 -6.93 -0.36 -6.27
CA VAL A 56 -7.98 0.63 -5.97
C VAL A 56 -7.42 1.83 -5.20
N LEU A 57 -6.52 1.61 -4.23
CA LEU A 57 -5.91 2.70 -3.47
C LEU A 57 -4.96 3.54 -4.33
N VAL A 58 -4.18 2.91 -5.22
CA VAL A 58 -3.37 3.64 -6.22
C VAL A 58 -4.28 4.49 -7.11
N ALA A 59 -5.34 3.91 -7.67
CA ALA A 59 -6.30 4.62 -8.50
C ALA A 59 -6.95 5.80 -7.75
N LEU A 60 -7.31 5.61 -6.48
CA LEU A 60 -7.88 6.67 -5.63
C LEU A 60 -6.91 7.84 -5.45
N LYS A 61 -5.61 7.56 -5.21
CA LYS A 61 -4.62 8.63 -5.02
C LYS A 61 -4.35 9.38 -6.32
N LEU A 62 -4.25 8.68 -7.45
CA LEU A 62 -4.10 9.31 -8.76
C LEU A 62 -5.34 10.12 -9.16
N SER A 63 -6.54 9.62 -8.87
CA SER A 63 -7.79 10.34 -9.06
C SER A 63 -7.84 11.63 -8.25
N ARG A 64 -7.39 11.62 -6.98
CA ARG A 64 -7.28 12.85 -6.18
C ARG A 64 -6.23 13.82 -6.74
N HIS A 65 -5.16 13.30 -7.33
CA HIS A 65 -4.10 14.10 -7.91
C HIS A 65 -4.51 14.80 -9.21
N SER A 66 -5.45 14.22 -9.97
CA SER A 66 -5.89 14.80 -11.25
C SER A 66 -6.58 16.16 -11.09
N TYR A 67 -7.23 16.41 -9.94
CA TYR A 67 -7.83 17.71 -9.64
C TYR A 67 -6.80 18.77 -9.28
N ASN A 68 -5.76 18.40 -8.52
CA ASN A 68 -4.71 19.31 -8.07
C ASN A 68 -3.45 18.53 -7.72
N TYR A 69 -2.30 19.08 -8.10
CA TYR A 69 -1.01 18.53 -7.69
C TYR A 69 -0.88 18.57 -6.16
N ARG A 70 -0.72 17.38 -5.56
CA ARG A 70 -0.27 17.19 -4.18
C ARG A 70 0.76 16.07 -4.14
N GLU A 71 1.95 16.39 -3.62
CA GLU A 71 3.07 15.45 -3.52
C GLU A 71 2.69 14.19 -2.72
N ASP A 72 1.91 14.35 -1.64
CA ASP A 72 1.47 13.22 -0.80
C ASP A 72 0.61 12.21 -1.56
N ASN A 73 -0.17 12.64 -2.57
CA ASN A 73 -0.92 11.69 -3.40
C ASN A 73 0.02 10.81 -4.21
N LEU A 74 1.10 11.37 -4.75
CA LEU A 74 2.11 10.61 -5.50
C LEU A 74 2.93 9.72 -4.55
N LEU A 75 3.28 10.23 -3.37
CA LEU A 75 3.94 9.46 -2.32
C LEU A 75 3.12 8.24 -1.92
N ASP A 76 1.84 8.43 -1.61
CA ASP A 76 0.94 7.35 -1.21
C ASP A 76 0.78 6.31 -2.33
N ALA A 77 0.62 6.77 -3.58
CA ALA A 77 0.51 5.87 -4.73
C ALA A 77 1.75 4.97 -4.86
N VAL A 78 2.95 5.56 -4.74
CA VAL A 78 4.20 4.79 -4.80
C VAL A 78 4.36 3.88 -3.58
N ALA A 79 3.96 4.33 -2.38
CA ALA A 79 3.99 3.50 -1.18
C ALA A 79 3.07 2.27 -1.31
N TYR A 80 1.87 2.44 -1.88
CA TYR A 80 0.99 1.29 -2.17
C TYR A 80 1.61 0.32 -3.18
N LEU A 81 2.28 0.83 -4.23
CA LEU A 81 3.00 -0.02 -5.18
C LEU A 81 4.16 -0.79 -4.52
N GLY A 82 4.93 -0.14 -3.64
CA GLY A 82 5.98 -0.81 -2.87
C GLY A 82 5.44 -1.88 -1.92
N GLY A 83 4.32 -1.59 -1.25
CA GLY A 83 3.63 -2.57 -0.41
C GLY A 83 3.11 -3.78 -1.20
N LEU A 84 2.60 -3.56 -2.41
CA LEU A 84 2.15 -4.63 -3.31
C LEU A 84 3.32 -5.53 -3.74
N ASP A 85 4.47 -4.96 -4.11
CA ASP A 85 5.66 -5.72 -4.47
C ASP A 85 6.13 -6.62 -3.30
N ASN A 86 6.18 -6.06 -2.08
CA ASN A 86 6.49 -6.83 -0.88
C ASN A 86 5.50 -7.98 -0.64
N TYR A 87 4.20 -7.71 -0.83
CA TYR A 87 3.14 -8.71 -0.66
C TYR A 87 3.29 -9.89 -1.63
N ILE A 88 3.50 -9.59 -2.92
CA ILE A 88 3.68 -10.60 -3.97
C ILE A 88 4.94 -11.43 -3.71
N LYS A 89 6.06 -10.77 -3.36
CA LYS A 89 7.30 -11.46 -3.01
C LYS A 89 7.14 -12.35 -1.77
N GLY A 90 6.41 -11.88 -0.77
CA GLY A 90 6.05 -12.66 0.42
C GLY A 90 5.31 -13.96 0.05
N LYS A 91 4.23 -13.86 -0.72
CA LYS A 91 3.46 -15.02 -1.19
C LYS A 91 4.30 -16.00 -2.01
N ASN A 92 5.13 -15.50 -2.92
CA ASN A 92 5.98 -16.36 -3.73
C ASN A 92 7.02 -17.12 -2.89
N ASN A 93 7.56 -16.49 -1.84
CA ASN A 93 8.49 -17.15 -0.93
C ASN A 93 7.83 -18.21 -0.04
N GLU A 94 6.55 -18.06 0.30
CA GLU A 94 5.77 -19.08 1.01
C GLU A 94 5.42 -20.28 0.11
N ASN A 95 5.06 -20.01 -1.15
CA ASN A 95 4.76 -21.05 -2.15
C ASN A 95 5.97 -21.91 -2.53
N ILE A 96 7.20 -21.40 -2.39
CA ILE A 96 8.43 -22.18 -2.64
C ILE A 96 8.77 -23.10 -1.45
N LYS A 97 8.24 -22.80 -0.25
CA LYS A 97 8.50 -23.56 0.98
C LYS A 97 7.45 -24.64 1.28
N SER A 98 6.37 -24.70 0.50
CA SER A 98 5.28 -25.67 0.60
C SER A 98 5.45 -26.80 -0.41
#